data_AF-A0A2G9SDJ9-F1
#
_entry.id   AF-A0A2G9SDJ9-F1
#
_cell.length_a   1.000
_cell.length_b   1.000
_cell.length_c   1.000
_cell.angle_alpha   90.00
_cell.angle_beta   90.00
_cell.angle_gamma   90.00
#
_symmetry.space_group_name_H-M   'P 1'
#
loop_
_entity.id
_entity.type
_entity.pdbx_description
1 polymer ?
#
loop_
_entity_poly.entity_id
_entity_poly.type
_entity_poly.pdbx_seq_one_letter_code
_entity_poly.pdbx_strand_id
1 'polypeptide(L)'
;MNSNLSFCCLLILLCTVMSEAATRKPKRQPAADTAASPKPDAESTEAPVGQPKTLDRGWGSDITWIQTYEEALAKSRELKKPLMVIHHLEDCPFSQELKKAFVADALGQKLAREDFVMLNVVHPIADENQSPDGHYVPRVIFVDPSMTVRTDLAGRYSNRLYAYEAGDIPESI
;
A
#
# COMPACT_ATOMS: atom_id res chain seq x y z
N MET A 1 -24.48 44.51 13.72
CA MET A 1 -23.53 44.28 12.61
C MET A 1 -23.64 42.81 12.22
N ASN A 2 -24.19 42.56 11.04
CA ASN A 2 -24.80 41.30 10.63
C ASN A 2 -23.76 40.36 9.98
N SER A 3 -23.41 39.24 10.60
CA SER A 3 -22.49 38.23 10.03
C SER A 3 -23.20 37.00 9.43
N ASN A 4 -24.52 36.89 9.55
CA ASN A 4 -25.26 35.69 9.11
C ASN A 4 -25.68 35.70 7.63
N LEU A 5 -25.50 36.83 6.91
CA LEU A 5 -25.90 36.95 5.51
C LEU A 5 -24.81 36.50 4.53
N SER A 6 -23.55 36.38 5.01
CA SER A 6 -22.41 35.97 4.17
C SER A 6 -22.27 34.44 4.01
N PHE A 7 -22.81 33.66 4.94
CA PHE A 7 -22.71 32.19 4.89
C PHE A 7 -23.78 31.52 4.01
N CYS A 8 -24.97 32.11 3.89
CA CYS A 8 -26.02 31.59 3.00
C CYS A 8 -25.66 31.73 1.51
N CYS A 9 -24.93 32.78 1.10
CA CYS A 9 -24.51 32.94 -0.30
C CYS A 9 -23.44 31.93 -0.73
N LEU A 10 -22.56 31.49 0.19
CA LEU A 10 -21.54 30.48 -0.13
C LEU A 10 -22.14 29.07 -0.29
N LEU A 11 -23.18 28.74 0.47
CA LEU A 11 -23.86 27.44 0.39
C LEU A 11 -24.70 27.29 -0.88
N ILE A 12 -25.29 28.38 -1.39
CA ILE A 12 -26.09 28.35 -2.64
C ILE A 12 -25.21 28.11 -3.88
N LEU A 13 -23.94 28.52 -3.84
CA LEU A 13 -22.96 28.30 -4.92
C LEU A 13 -22.45 26.86 -5.02
N LEU A 14 -22.51 26.06 -3.95
CA LEU A 14 -22.09 24.65 -3.96
C LEU A 14 -23.13 23.71 -4.56
N CYS A 15 -24.42 24.07 -4.55
CA CYS A 15 -25.49 23.21 -5.03
C CYS A 15 -25.68 23.19 -6.55
N THR A 16 -25.13 24.16 -7.30
CA THR A 16 -25.34 24.24 -8.76
C THR A 16 -24.31 23.46 -9.59
N VAL A 17 -23.29 22.86 -8.99
CA VAL A 17 -22.22 22.15 -9.72
C VAL A 17 -22.43 20.63 -9.80
N MET A 18 -23.50 20.09 -9.21
CA MET A 18 -23.73 18.63 -9.13
C MET A 18 -24.86 18.07 -10.01
N SER A 19 -25.42 18.85 -10.94
CA SER A 19 -26.47 18.38 -11.86
C SER A 19 -26.07 18.52 -13.33
N GLU A 20 -25.01 17.84 -13.77
CA GLU A 20 -24.77 17.65 -15.20
C GLU A 20 -24.03 16.33 -15.50
N ALA A 21 -24.63 15.20 -15.14
CA ALA A 21 -24.19 13.89 -15.63
C ALA A 21 -25.35 12.89 -15.70
N ALA A 22 -26.40 13.23 -16.45
CA ALA A 22 -27.41 12.24 -16.83
C ALA A 22 -27.86 12.46 -18.27
N THR A 23 -27.88 11.34 -19.01
CA THR A 23 -28.48 11.12 -20.33
C THR A 23 -27.64 11.47 -21.57
N ARG A 24 -26.94 10.44 -22.08
CA ARG A 24 -26.80 10.26 -23.54
C ARG A 24 -27.17 8.83 -23.93
N LYS A 25 -28.37 8.68 -24.49
CA LYS A 25 -28.76 7.53 -25.32
C LYS A 25 -27.98 7.61 -26.65
N PRO A 26 -27.36 6.53 -27.14
CA PRO A 26 -26.92 6.47 -28.52
C PRO A 26 -28.08 6.11 -29.46
N LYS A 27 -28.20 6.90 -30.53
CA LYS A 27 -29.21 6.86 -31.59
C LYS A 27 -28.86 5.75 -32.60
N ARG A 28 -29.87 4.96 -32.96
CA ARG A 28 -29.85 3.86 -33.94
C ARG A 28 -29.98 4.39 -35.38
N GLN A 29 -29.27 3.77 -36.36
CA GLN A 29 -29.68 3.44 -37.76
C GLN A 29 -28.44 3.23 -38.69
N PRO A 30 -28.53 2.55 -39.86
CA PRO A 30 -28.97 1.16 -40.08
C PRO A 30 -28.03 0.32 -41.00
N ALA A 31 -28.18 -1.01 -40.91
CA ALA A 31 -27.99 -2.13 -41.86
C ALA A 31 -26.89 -2.13 -42.98
N ALA A 32 -26.10 -3.22 -43.02
CA ALA A 32 -25.99 -4.12 -44.18
C ALA A 32 -25.34 -5.46 -43.77
N ASP A 33 -25.76 -6.53 -44.44
CA ASP A 33 -25.68 -7.94 -44.10
C ASP A 33 -24.28 -8.59 -44.26
N THR A 34 -24.01 -9.68 -43.52
CA THR A 34 -23.86 -11.05 -44.08
C THR A 34 -23.44 -12.07 -43.00
N ALA A 35 -24.17 -13.19 -43.05
CA ALA A 35 -24.09 -14.48 -42.39
C ALA A 35 -22.74 -15.00 -41.85
N ALA A 36 -22.78 -15.62 -40.66
CA ALA A 36 -22.62 -17.09 -40.47
C ALA A 36 -22.73 -17.50 -38.98
N SER A 37 -23.38 -18.65 -38.74
CA SER A 37 -23.82 -19.23 -37.47
C SER A 37 -22.70 -19.97 -36.66
N PRO A 38 -22.97 -20.40 -35.39
CA PRO A 38 -22.00 -20.55 -34.30
C PRO A 38 -21.59 -22.00 -33.97
N LYS A 39 -20.54 -22.21 -33.16
CA LYS A 39 -20.27 -23.44 -32.38
C LYS A 39 -19.32 -23.18 -31.18
N PRO A 40 -19.29 -24.09 -30.17
CA PRO A 40 -19.27 -23.71 -28.76
C PRO A 40 -18.15 -24.39 -27.92
N ASP A 41 -18.14 -24.04 -26.62
CA ASP A 41 -17.64 -24.79 -25.45
C ASP A 41 -16.13 -24.84 -25.09
N ALA A 42 -15.91 -24.40 -23.83
CA ALA A 42 -15.10 -25.03 -22.78
C ALA A 42 -13.56 -25.04 -22.89
N GLU A 43 -12.91 -24.27 -22.01
CA GLU A 43 -12.08 -24.79 -20.89
C GLU A 43 -11.38 -23.58 -20.23
N SER A 44 -12.02 -22.94 -19.25
CA SER A 44 -11.34 -21.96 -18.37
C SER A 44 -10.85 -22.69 -17.14
N THR A 45 -9.57 -23.05 -17.12
CA THR A 45 -8.88 -23.57 -15.95
C THR A 45 -9.00 -22.58 -14.80
N GLU A 46 -9.81 -22.90 -13.80
CA GLU A 46 -9.91 -22.15 -12.56
C GLU A 46 -8.60 -22.27 -11.77
N ALA A 47 -7.95 -21.13 -11.50
CA ALA A 47 -6.84 -21.04 -10.58
C ALA A 47 -7.28 -21.46 -9.16
N PRO A 48 -6.43 -22.12 -8.37
CA PRO A 48 -6.82 -22.61 -7.05
C PRO A 48 -7.21 -21.42 -6.16
N VAL A 49 -8.38 -21.52 -5.53
CA VAL A 49 -8.87 -20.54 -4.55
C VAL A 49 -7.88 -20.50 -3.38
N GLY A 50 -6.95 -19.55 -3.46
CA GLY A 50 -5.98 -19.28 -2.41
C GLY A 50 -6.69 -18.75 -1.17
N GLN A 51 -6.18 -19.14 0.00
CA GLN A 51 -6.66 -18.62 1.29
C GLN A 51 -6.72 -17.08 1.26
N PRO A 52 -7.69 -16.46 1.96
CA PRO A 52 -7.80 -15.01 2.00
C PRO A 52 -6.47 -14.41 2.45
N LYS A 53 -5.87 -13.56 1.62
CA LYS A 53 -4.58 -12.92 1.92
C LYS A 53 -4.74 -12.03 3.15
N THR A 54 -4.09 -12.40 4.23
CA THR A 54 -4.05 -11.60 5.46
C THR A 54 -3.11 -10.40 5.28
N LEU A 55 -3.38 -9.29 5.97
CA LEU A 55 -2.61 -8.06 5.80
C LEU A 55 -1.16 -8.19 6.27
N ASP A 56 -0.90 -9.07 7.22
CA ASP A 56 0.43 -9.33 7.75
C ASP A 56 1.34 -10.06 6.76
N ARG A 57 0.77 -10.85 5.83
CA ARG A 57 1.53 -11.64 4.83
C ARG A 57 2.67 -12.48 5.43
N GLY A 58 2.53 -12.90 6.68
CA GLY A 58 3.52 -13.65 7.45
C GLY A 58 4.64 -12.81 8.07
N TRP A 59 4.54 -11.47 8.13
CA TRP A 59 5.50 -10.60 8.82
C TRP A 59 5.23 -10.47 10.33
N GLY A 60 4.12 -11.02 10.82
CA GLY A 60 3.76 -11.05 12.23
C GLY A 60 2.25 -10.87 12.41
N SER A 61 1.57 -11.93 12.83
CA SER A 61 0.10 -11.96 13.00
C SER A 61 -0.40 -11.05 14.12
N ASP A 62 0.45 -10.80 15.12
CA ASP A 62 0.10 -10.06 16.32
C ASP A 62 0.31 -8.54 16.15
N ILE A 63 0.77 -8.11 14.98
CA ILE A 63 0.99 -6.71 14.62
C ILE A 63 -0.29 -6.16 13.98
N THR A 64 -0.66 -4.93 14.36
CA THR A 64 -1.75 -4.21 13.69
C THR A 64 -1.24 -3.57 12.40
N TRP A 65 -1.50 -4.21 11.27
CA TRP A 65 -1.06 -3.74 9.95
C TRP A 65 -2.03 -2.73 9.34
N ILE A 66 -1.48 -1.66 8.79
CA ILE A 66 -2.22 -0.66 8.01
C ILE A 66 -2.26 -1.06 6.54
N GLN A 67 -3.37 -0.74 5.87
CA GLN A 67 -3.61 -1.18 4.49
C GLN A 67 -2.95 -0.28 3.44
N THR A 68 -2.97 1.04 3.64
CA THR A 68 -2.45 2.02 2.66
C THR A 68 -1.43 2.96 3.26
N TYR A 69 -0.60 3.55 2.40
CA TYR A 69 0.44 4.48 2.81
C TYR A 69 -0.13 5.77 3.41
N GLU A 70 -1.21 6.29 2.83
CA GLU A 70 -1.88 7.51 3.29
C GLU A 70 -2.50 7.32 4.67
N GLU A 71 -3.15 6.18 4.92
CA GLU A 71 -3.68 5.83 6.23
C GLU A 71 -2.54 5.69 7.25
N ALA A 72 -1.44 5.05 6.85
CA ALA A 72 -0.29 4.84 7.72
C ALA A 72 0.38 6.17 8.12
N LEU A 73 0.53 7.11 7.18
CA LEU A 73 1.02 8.46 7.45
C LEU A 73 0.07 9.23 8.36
N ALA A 74 -1.24 9.16 8.13
CA ALA A 74 -2.23 9.80 8.98
C ALA A 74 -2.16 9.29 10.43
N LYS A 75 -2.11 7.96 10.61
CA LYS A 75 -1.96 7.33 11.93
C LYS A 75 -0.63 7.61 12.58
N SER A 76 0.47 7.64 11.83
CA SER A 76 1.79 7.98 12.35
C SER A 76 1.80 9.36 13.00
N ARG A 77 1.19 10.35 12.33
CA ARG A 77 1.04 11.71 12.85
C ARG A 77 0.11 11.78 14.05
N GLU A 78 -1.04 11.09 14.00
CA GLU A 78 -2.03 11.07 15.07
C GLU A 78 -1.46 10.45 16.36
N LEU A 79 -0.84 9.29 16.24
CA LEU A 79 -0.29 8.52 17.36
C LEU A 79 1.10 9.00 17.80
N LYS A 80 1.72 9.89 17.02
CA LYS A 80 3.12 10.34 17.19
C LYS A 80 4.11 9.17 17.22
N LYS A 81 3.83 8.15 16.41
CA LYS A 81 4.66 6.96 16.26
C LYS A 81 5.32 6.96 14.89
N PRO A 82 6.63 6.64 14.77
CA PRO A 82 7.26 6.47 13.46
C PRO A 82 6.54 5.38 12.65
N LEU A 83 6.51 5.56 11.33
CA LEU A 83 6.01 4.58 10.39
C LEU A 83 7.16 3.74 9.85
N MET A 84 7.03 2.42 9.92
CA MET A 84 7.92 1.46 9.28
C MET A 84 7.22 0.85 8.07
N VAL A 85 7.82 1.02 6.89
CA VAL A 85 7.30 0.50 5.62
C VAL A 85 8.22 -0.61 5.11
N ILE A 86 7.66 -1.79 4.90
CA ILE A 86 8.38 -2.96 4.39
C ILE A 86 7.94 -3.22 2.95
N HIS A 87 8.79 -2.88 1.98
CA HIS A 87 8.61 -3.25 0.58
C HIS A 87 9.18 -4.64 0.33
N HIS A 88 8.35 -5.56 -0.15
CA HIS A 88 8.74 -6.95 -0.38
C HIS A 88 8.09 -7.56 -1.62
N LEU A 89 8.55 -8.75 -2.00
CA LEU A 89 7.87 -9.63 -2.95
C LEU A 89 7.57 -10.98 -2.28
N GLU A 90 6.39 -11.53 -2.52
CA GLU A 90 6.01 -12.85 -2.02
C GLU A 90 6.96 -13.93 -2.56
N ASP A 91 7.34 -13.87 -3.84
CA ASP A 91 8.20 -14.86 -4.50
C ASP A 91 9.67 -14.42 -4.59
N CYS A 92 10.21 -13.82 -3.52
CA CYS A 92 11.62 -13.42 -3.44
C CYS A 92 12.34 -14.11 -2.27
N PRO A 93 13.43 -14.88 -2.53
CA PRO A 93 14.18 -15.55 -1.47
C PRO A 93 14.66 -14.62 -0.34
N PHE A 94 15.25 -13.47 -0.70
CA PHE A 94 15.73 -12.48 0.27
C PHE A 94 14.61 -11.89 1.13
N SER A 95 13.44 -11.63 0.52
CA SER A 95 12.27 -11.14 1.27
C SER A 95 11.74 -12.19 2.24
N GLN A 96 11.74 -13.47 1.83
CA GLN A 96 11.30 -14.58 2.67
C GLN A 96 12.25 -14.84 3.84
N GLU A 97 13.56 -14.74 3.61
CA GLU A 97 14.58 -14.88 4.66
C GLU A 97 14.48 -13.76 5.69
N LEU A 98 14.43 -12.49 5.24
CA LEU A 98 14.26 -11.35 6.15
C LEU A 98 12.97 -11.48 6.96
N LYS A 99 11.87 -11.87 6.31
CA LYS A 99 10.58 -12.09 6.99
C LYS A 99 10.68 -13.14 8.09
N LYS A 100 11.32 -14.28 7.82
CA LYS A 100 11.54 -15.33 8.83
C LYS A 100 12.35 -14.82 10.01
N ALA A 101 13.44 -14.10 9.75
CA ALA A 101 14.29 -13.52 10.78
C ALA A 101 13.53 -12.46 11.61
N PHE A 102 12.74 -11.60 10.96
CA PHE A 102 11.91 -10.59 11.62
C PHE A 102 10.82 -11.19 12.51
N VAL A 103 10.21 -12.30 12.09
CA VAL A 103 9.22 -13.03 12.90
C VAL A 103 9.88 -13.71 14.11
N ALA A 104 11.11 -14.22 13.95
CA ALA A 104 11.86 -14.85 15.02
C ALA A 104 12.38 -13.85 16.07
N ASP A 105 12.59 -12.59 15.69
CA ASP A 105 13.07 -11.55 16.60
C ASP A 105 11.97 -11.02 17.52
N ALA A 106 11.97 -11.49 18.77
CA ALA A 106 11.00 -11.07 19.78
C ALA A 106 11.07 -9.57 20.09
N LEU A 107 12.25 -8.94 20.03
CA LEU A 107 12.40 -7.52 20.28
C LEU A 107 11.81 -6.72 19.11
N GLY A 108 12.17 -7.08 17.87
CA GLY A 108 11.61 -6.48 16.66
C GLY A 108 10.09 -6.58 16.60
N GLN A 109 9.52 -7.76 16.90
CA GLN A 109 8.06 -7.94 16.98
C GLN A 109 7.44 -7.07 18.09
N LYS A 110 8.09 -6.94 19.25
CA LYS A 110 7.60 -6.07 20.33
C LYS A 110 7.59 -4.61 19.89
N LEU A 111 8.70 -4.09 19.37
CA LEU A 111 8.82 -2.72 18.89
C LEU A 111 7.79 -2.44 17.78
N ALA A 112 7.63 -3.36 16.83
CA ALA A 112 6.65 -3.24 15.75
C ALA A 112 5.21 -3.13 16.25
N ARG A 113 4.84 -3.80 17.35
CA ARG A 113 3.51 -3.70 17.96
C ARG A 113 3.34 -2.43 18.78
N GLU A 114 4.35 -2.07 19.57
CA GLU A 114 4.21 -1.07 20.62
C GLU A 114 4.61 0.33 20.16
N ASP A 115 5.63 0.46 19.32
CA ASP A 115 6.31 1.73 19.05
C ASP A 115 6.14 2.24 17.61
N PHE A 116 5.74 1.38 16.68
CA PHE A 116 5.62 1.74 15.26
C PHE A 116 4.18 1.67 14.74
N VAL A 117 3.91 2.47 13.70
CA VAL A 117 2.85 2.18 12.74
C VAL A 117 3.44 1.28 11.66
N MET A 118 2.79 0.16 11.36
CA MET A 118 3.36 -0.88 10.51
C MET A 118 2.61 -0.98 9.18
N LEU A 119 3.37 -0.93 8.08
CA LEU A 119 2.86 -1.12 6.72
C LEU A 119 3.79 -2.08 5.98
N ASN A 120 3.22 -3.06 5.28
CA ASN A 120 3.97 -3.84 4.29
C ASN A 120 3.31 -3.70 2.92
N VAL A 121 4.15 -3.55 1.90
CA VAL A 121 3.74 -3.27 0.53
C VAL A 121 4.38 -4.30 -0.39
N VAL A 122 3.56 -4.94 -1.21
CA VAL A 122 4.03 -5.86 -2.25
C VAL A 122 4.44 -5.05 -3.47
N HIS A 123 5.68 -5.22 -3.95
CA HIS A 123 6.19 -4.57 -5.15
C HIS A 123 5.52 -5.17 -6.42
N PRO A 124 5.33 -4.42 -7.53
CA PRO A 124 5.67 -3.01 -7.76
C PRO A 124 4.77 -2.01 -7.03
N ILE A 125 5.36 -0.89 -6.63
CA ILE A 125 4.64 0.26 -6.08
C ILE A 125 4.39 1.29 -7.17
N ALA A 126 3.22 1.93 -7.13
CA ALA A 126 2.85 2.93 -8.12
C ALA A 126 3.58 4.28 -7.95
N ASP A 127 4.04 4.58 -6.73
CA ASP A 127 4.69 5.84 -6.38
C ASP A 127 6.22 5.69 -6.38
N GLU A 128 6.89 6.37 -7.32
CA GLU A 128 8.34 6.34 -7.49
C GLU A 128 9.08 7.01 -6.33
N ASN A 129 8.43 7.95 -5.62
CA ASN A 129 9.02 8.61 -4.45
C ASN A 129 9.30 7.65 -3.29
N GLN A 130 8.68 6.47 -3.30
CA GLN A 130 8.94 5.39 -2.33
C GLN A 130 10.09 4.45 -2.75
N SER A 131 10.78 4.75 -3.85
CA SER A 131 11.94 3.99 -4.39
C SER A 131 13.13 4.91 -4.76
N PRO A 132 13.61 5.79 -3.87
CA PRO A 132 14.59 6.83 -4.23
C PRO A 132 15.96 6.28 -4.69
N ASP A 133 16.31 5.06 -4.31
CA ASP A 133 17.56 4.38 -4.66
C ASP A 133 17.33 3.08 -5.45
N GLY A 134 16.14 2.94 -6.05
CA GLY A 134 15.80 1.85 -6.97
C GLY A 134 14.69 0.92 -6.47
N HIS A 135 14.42 -0.12 -7.26
CA HIS A 135 13.27 -1.03 -7.07
C HIS A 135 13.66 -2.42 -6.52
N TYR A 136 14.76 -2.52 -5.78
CA TYR A 136 15.17 -3.78 -5.15
C TYR A 136 14.27 -4.12 -3.95
N VAL A 137 14.19 -5.42 -3.63
CA VAL A 137 13.49 -5.95 -2.44
C VAL A 137 14.36 -7.00 -1.74
N PRO A 138 14.22 -7.20 -0.41
CA PRO A 138 13.38 -6.42 0.49
C PRO A 138 13.97 -5.02 0.76
N ARG A 139 13.10 -4.07 1.11
CA ARG A 139 13.48 -2.73 1.52
C ARG A 139 12.66 -2.29 2.72
N VAL A 140 13.32 -1.66 3.69
CA VAL A 140 12.66 -1.13 4.88
C VAL A 140 12.94 0.37 4.99
N ILE A 141 11.88 1.17 5.00
CA ILE A 141 11.95 2.62 5.10
C ILE A 141 11.27 3.07 6.40
N PHE A 142 11.90 4.02 7.09
CA PHE A 142 11.33 4.67 8.26
C PHE A 142 10.88 6.09 7.91
N VAL A 143 9.68 6.45 8.37
CA VAL A 143 9.11 7.79 8.21
C VAL A 143 8.80 8.35 9.58
N ASP A 144 9.30 9.55 9.84
CA ASP A 144 9.07 10.28 11.08
C ASP A 144 7.61 10.80 11.15
N PRO A 145 7.01 10.98 12.33
CA PRO A 145 5.67 11.58 12.47
C PRO A 145 5.50 12.96 11.82
N SER A 146 6.61 13.66 11.54
CA SER A 146 6.64 14.88 10.71
C SER A 146 6.40 14.65 9.21
N MET A 147 6.16 13.39 8.78
CA MET A 147 6.04 12.94 7.39
C MET A 147 7.35 13.05 6.60
N THR A 148 8.48 12.99 7.29
CA THR A 148 9.82 13.04 6.68
C THR A 148 10.42 11.64 6.63
N VAL A 149 10.85 11.19 5.45
CA VAL A 149 11.60 9.93 5.31
C VAL A 149 12.96 10.06 5.99
N ARG A 150 13.32 9.10 6.84
CA ARG A 150 14.58 9.05 7.57
C ARG A 150 15.69 8.46 6.71
N THR A 151 16.26 9.30 5.84
CA THR A 151 17.36 8.92 4.93
C THR A 151 18.70 8.70 5.66
N ASP A 152 18.78 9.10 6.92
CA ASP A 152 19.91 8.86 7.81
C ASP A 152 19.94 7.44 8.40
N LEU A 153 18.83 6.70 8.34
CA LEU A 153 18.71 5.31 8.78
C LEU A 153 18.96 4.35 7.61
N ALA A 154 20.18 4.40 7.06
CA ALA A 154 20.64 3.48 6.02
C ALA A 154 21.22 2.19 6.63
N GLY A 155 20.94 1.06 5.97
CA GLY A 155 21.57 -0.23 6.23
C GLY A 155 23.04 -0.26 5.80
N ARG A 156 23.65 -1.45 5.88
CA ARG A 156 25.09 -1.63 5.64
C ARG A 156 25.52 -1.54 4.17
N TYR A 157 24.58 -1.69 3.23
CA TYR A 157 24.88 -1.83 1.81
C TYR A 157 24.87 -0.46 1.12
N SER A 158 26.05 0.06 0.78
CA SER A 158 26.18 1.38 0.16
C SER A 158 25.50 1.52 -1.21
N ASN A 159 25.31 0.42 -1.93
CA ASN A 159 24.61 0.37 -3.20
C ASN A 159 23.09 0.13 -3.07
N ARG A 160 22.61 -0.16 -1.86
CA ARG A 160 21.20 -0.46 -1.53
C ARG A 160 20.93 0.03 -0.11
N LEU A 161 20.73 1.33 0.04
CA LEU A 161 20.79 2.01 1.34
C LEU A 161 19.72 1.53 2.32
N TYR A 162 18.60 1.00 1.82
CA TYR A 162 17.48 0.55 2.64
C TYR A 162 17.28 -0.97 2.55
N ALA A 163 18.26 -1.71 2.02
CA ALA A 163 18.26 -3.16 2.07
C ALA A 163 18.70 -3.65 3.46
N TYR A 164 17.98 -4.66 3.93
CA TYR A 164 18.29 -5.40 5.14
C TYR A 164 18.23 -6.89 4.81
N GLU A 165 19.26 -7.63 5.20
CA GLU A 165 19.30 -9.08 5.06
C GLU A 165 19.00 -9.74 6.42
N ALA A 166 18.67 -11.04 6.41
CA ALA A 166 18.36 -11.77 7.63
C ALA A 166 19.49 -11.69 8.68
N GLY A 167 20.75 -11.69 8.23
CA GLY A 167 21.92 -11.57 9.11
C GLY A 167 22.16 -10.17 9.69
N ASP A 168 21.39 -9.16 9.27
CA ASP A 168 21.46 -7.81 9.85
C ASP A 168 20.55 -7.65 11.07
N ILE A 169 19.62 -8.59 11.29
CA ILE A 169 18.85 -8.67 12.53
C ILE A 169 19.75 -9.33 13.57
N PRO A 170 20.07 -8.65 14.69
CA PRO A 170 20.91 -9.23 15.71
C PRO A 170 20.26 -10.49 16.27
N GLU A 171 21.03 -11.57 16.37
CA GLU A 171 20.55 -12.77 17.05
C GLU A 171 20.19 -12.41 18.49
N SER A 172 18.95 -12.70 18.88
CA SER A 172 18.53 -12.55 20.28
C SER A 172 19.23 -13.65 21.09
N ILE A 173 20.29 -13.27 21.79
CA ILE A 173 21.02 -14.12 22.74
C ILE A 173 20.16 -14.34 24.00
#